data_AF-A0A6A0GSE6-F1
#
_entry.id   AF-A0A6A0GSE6-F1
#
_cell.length_a   1.000
_cell.length_b   1.000
_cell.length_c   1.000
_cell.angle_alpha   90.00
_cell.angle_beta   90.00
_cell.angle_gamma   90.00
#
_symmetry.space_group_name_H-M   'P 1'
#
loop_
_entity.id
_entity.type
_entity.pdbx_description
1 polymer ?
#
loop_
_entity_poly.entity_id
_entity_poly.type
_entity_poly.pdbx_seq_one_letter_code
_entity_poly.pdbx_strand_id
1 'polypeptide(L)'
;MGDFNFPEINWVTERCEAGPNHIASQFLKTVKNCFLIQHQREPTRFREGEKSNTVDLIFTNREEMAMECGMMAGLGKSDHLTLLVTISFVCEDPPRLNRRNFRKMDSAVLRGALAGINWQDELSGLEVDETWTKIKNKITEAIEASTPMSRTSGRKGKTWMDKDTLTIVRKKHKLFRRWQETRDGQDYQAYKKIKSENSLLASMLARHQDQMESLISY
;
A
#
# COMPACT_ATOMS: atom_id res chain seq x y z
N MET A 1 6.85 -9.61 5.34
CA MET A 1 6.76 -8.63 6.45
C MET A 1 5.55 -8.96 7.29
N GLY A 2 5.62 -8.85 8.61
CA GLY A 2 4.48 -9.08 9.50
C GLY A 2 4.83 -8.92 10.97
N ASP A 3 3.83 -8.97 11.83
CA ASP A 3 3.97 -9.02 13.29
C ASP A 3 4.00 -10.48 13.76
N PHE A 4 5.12 -10.91 14.35
CA PHE A 4 5.37 -12.31 14.71
C PHE A 4 5.33 -12.57 16.23
N ASN A 5 5.36 -11.53 17.07
CA ASN A 5 5.24 -11.64 18.53
C ASN A 5 6.09 -12.75 19.20
N PHE A 6 7.38 -12.85 18.84
CA PHE A 6 8.35 -13.74 19.51
C PHE A 6 9.36 -12.94 20.35
N PRO A 7 9.01 -12.51 21.57
CA PRO A 7 9.89 -11.73 22.43
C PRO A 7 11.12 -12.52 22.92
N GLU A 8 11.08 -13.86 22.87
CA GLU A 8 12.19 -14.74 23.26
C GLU A 8 13.35 -14.71 22.25
N ILE A 9 13.10 -14.20 21.03
CA ILE A 9 14.10 -14.09 19.98
C ILE A 9 14.75 -12.71 20.05
N ASN A 10 16.06 -12.71 20.28
CA ASN A 10 16.88 -11.53 20.08
C ASN A 10 17.28 -11.44 18.60
N TRP A 11 16.63 -10.55 17.86
CA TRP A 11 16.87 -10.33 16.42
C TRP A 11 18.18 -9.59 16.10
N VAL A 12 18.84 -8.99 17.11
CA VAL A 12 20.17 -8.41 16.95
C VAL A 12 21.22 -9.51 16.93
N THR A 13 21.12 -10.49 17.84
CA THR A 13 22.06 -11.62 17.95
C THR A 13 21.61 -12.87 17.21
N GLU A 14 20.38 -12.89 16.70
CA GLU A 14 19.70 -14.02 16.07
C GLU A 14 19.76 -15.30 16.92
N ARG A 15 19.45 -15.13 18.21
CA ARG A 15 19.39 -16.20 19.21
C ARG A 15 18.04 -16.19 19.92
N CYS A 16 17.57 -17.38 20.27
CA CYS A 16 16.40 -17.58 21.11
C CYS A 16 16.86 -18.10 22.48
N GLU A 17 16.43 -17.46 23.56
CA GLU A 17 16.76 -17.90 24.93
C GLU A 17 15.86 -19.05 25.42
N ALA A 18 14.77 -19.34 24.70
CA ALA A 18 13.88 -20.44 25.01
C ALA A 18 14.47 -21.81 24.62
N GLY A 19 13.98 -22.88 25.24
CA GLY A 19 14.40 -24.24 24.93
C GLY A 19 14.21 -24.64 23.46
N PRO A 20 14.88 -25.71 22.98
CA PRO A 20 14.88 -26.07 21.55
C PRO A 20 13.50 -26.45 21.00
N ASN A 21 12.60 -26.95 21.85
CA ASN A 21 11.23 -27.31 21.47
C ASN A 21 10.26 -26.12 21.53
N HIS A 22 10.69 -24.95 22.00
CA HIS A 22 9.83 -23.76 22.04
C HIS A 22 9.50 -23.27 20.63
N ILE A 23 8.28 -22.76 20.43
CA ILE A 23 7.81 -22.30 19.11
C ILE A 23 8.72 -21.21 18.52
N ALA A 24 9.22 -20.29 19.34
CA ALA A 24 10.14 -19.24 18.92
C ALA A 24 11.50 -19.81 18.44
N SER A 25 12.01 -20.84 19.13
CA SER A 25 13.25 -21.53 18.74
C SER A 25 13.08 -22.30 17.43
N GLN A 26 11.93 -22.96 17.26
CA GLN A 26 11.58 -23.65 16.01
C GLN A 26 11.40 -22.66 14.86
N PHE A 27 10.73 -21.53 15.10
CA PHE A 27 10.56 -20.46 14.12
C PHE A 27 11.91 -19.92 13.64
N LEU A 28 12.79 -19.55 14.58
CA LEU A 28 14.14 -19.08 14.25
C LEU A 28 14.94 -20.11 13.47
N LYS A 29 14.81 -21.40 13.81
CA LYS A 29 15.44 -22.49 13.06
C LYS A 29 14.91 -22.58 11.63
N THR A 30 13.60 -22.47 11.45
CA THR A 30 12.97 -22.49 10.12
C THR A 30 13.41 -21.30 9.27
N VAL A 31 13.45 -20.09 9.84
CA VAL A 31 13.97 -18.89 9.17
C VAL A 31 15.38 -19.13 8.64
N LYS A 32 16.27 -19.68 9.48
CA LYS A 32 17.65 -20.03 9.09
C LYS A 32 17.72 -21.12 8.02
N ASN A 33 16.91 -22.17 8.16
CA ASN A 33 16.85 -23.27 7.19
C ASN A 33 16.32 -22.84 5.82
N CYS A 34 15.47 -21.82 5.78
CA CYS A 34 14.96 -21.24 4.54
C CYS A 34 15.88 -20.17 3.95
N PHE A 35 17.06 -19.95 4.55
CA PHE A 35 18.01 -18.89 4.15
C PHE A 35 17.36 -17.51 4.07
N LEU A 36 16.40 -17.24 4.97
CA LEU A 36 15.74 -15.95 5.06
C LEU A 36 16.58 -14.97 5.87
N ILE A 37 16.72 -13.76 5.33
CA ILE A 37 17.49 -12.67 5.89
C ILE A 37 16.53 -11.71 6.55
N GLN A 38 16.72 -11.45 7.85
CA GLN A 38 15.93 -10.50 8.61
C GLN A 38 16.58 -9.11 8.61
N HIS A 39 15.82 -8.11 8.15
CA HIS A 39 16.32 -6.74 7.98
C HIS A 39 16.04 -5.81 9.15
N GLN A 40 14.90 -5.97 9.84
CA GLN A 40 14.54 -5.12 10.97
C GLN A 40 15.22 -5.61 12.25
N ARG A 41 16.15 -4.82 12.78
CA ARG A 41 16.89 -5.12 14.03
C ARG A 41 16.56 -4.17 15.18
N GLU A 42 16.00 -2.99 14.89
CA GLU A 42 15.59 -2.04 15.91
C GLU A 42 14.20 -2.36 16.50
N PRO A 43 13.91 -1.99 17.76
CA PRO A 43 12.60 -2.22 18.35
C PRO A 43 11.49 -1.51 17.58
N THR A 44 10.40 -2.22 17.31
CA THR A 44 9.28 -1.71 16.51
C THR A 44 8.07 -1.35 17.36
N ARG A 45 8.07 -1.75 18.62
CA ARG A 45 7.03 -1.44 19.61
C ARG A 45 7.63 -0.67 20.78
N PHE A 46 7.05 0.49 21.09
CA PHE A 46 7.46 1.33 22.22
C PHE A 46 6.27 1.64 23.12
N ARG A 47 6.29 1.08 24.33
CA ARG A 47 5.32 1.36 25.38
C ARG A 47 6.03 1.79 26.65
N GLU A 48 5.54 2.88 27.24
CA GLU A 48 6.10 3.46 28.47
C GLU A 48 6.03 2.42 29.60
N GLY A 49 7.18 2.10 30.21
CA GLY A 49 7.30 1.09 31.25
C GLY A 49 7.48 -0.37 30.77
N GLU A 50 7.44 -0.63 29.46
CA GLU A 50 7.76 -1.94 28.88
C GLU A 50 9.13 -1.92 28.18
N LYS A 51 9.79 -3.07 28.13
CA LYS A 51 10.99 -3.26 27.31
C LYS A 51 10.59 -3.18 25.84
N SER A 52 11.28 -2.34 25.07
CA SER A 52 11.04 -2.23 23.63
C SER A 52 11.40 -3.54 22.93
N ASN A 53 10.49 -4.04 22.08
CA ASN A 53 10.64 -5.32 21.40
C ASN A 53 10.63 -5.15 19.89
N THR A 54 11.36 -6.03 19.19
CA THR A 54 11.34 -6.16 17.73
C THR A 54 10.37 -7.28 17.36
N VAL A 55 9.10 -6.91 17.14
CA VAL A 55 8.02 -7.88 16.84
C VAL A 55 7.59 -7.84 15.38
N ASP A 56 7.77 -6.68 14.73
CA ASP A 56 7.52 -6.50 13.30
C ASP A 56 8.78 -6.87 12.51
N LEU A 57 8.69 -7.91 11.68
CA LEU A 57 9.83 -8.51 10.99
C LEU A 57 9.72 -8.38 9.47
N ILE A 58 10.87 -8.31 8.80
CA ILE A 58 11.01 -8.16 7.35
C ILE A 58 12.05 -9.18 6.88
N PHE A 59 11.55 -10.24 6.27
CA PHE A 59 12.39 -11.28 5.67
C PHE A 59 12.52 -11.09 4.16
N THR A 60 13.72 -11.26 3.62
CA THR A 60 13.98 -11.45 2.19
C THR A 60 14.82 -12.71 1.97
N ASN A 61 14.89 -13.19 0.74
CA ASN A 61 15.79 -14.28 0.33
C ASN A 61 17.12 -13.77 -0.25
N ARG A 62 17.29 -12.45 -0.35
CA ARG A 62 18.45 -11.76 -0.92
C ARG A 62 18.69 -10.48 -0.14
N GLU A 63 19.92 -10.26 0.31
CA GLU A 63 20.27 -9.13 1.17
C GLU A 63 19.98 -7.80 0.45
N GLU A 64 20.40 -7.71 -0.82
CA GLU A 64 20.31 -6.54 -1.67
C GLU A 64 18.88 -6.11 -2.02
N MET A 65 17.88 -6.95 -1.72
CA MET A 65 16.48 -6.58 -1.98
C MET A 65 15.96 -5.52 -1.01
N ALA A 66 16.45 -5.45 0.22
CA ALA A 66 16.06 -4.41 1.17
C ALA A 66 17.24 -3.47 1.41
N MET A 67 17.14 -2.25 0.89
CA MET A 67 18.22 -1.27 0.93
C MET A 67 18.26 -0.47 2.24
N GLU A 68 17.08 -0.17 2.80
CA GLU A 68 16.96 0.65 4.00
C GLU A 68 15.67 0.30 4.74
N CYS A 69 15.79 0.05 6.06
CA CYS A 69 14.66 -0.07 6.98
C CYS A 69 14.68 1.12 7.95
N GLY A 70 13.83 2.10 7.67
CA GLY A 70 13.61 3.24 8.55
C GLY A 70 12.40 3.03 9.45
N MET A 71 12.35 3.77 10.56
CA MET A 71 11.16 3.83 11.42
C MET A 71 10.54 5.22 11.38
N MET A 72 9.21 5.25 11.33
CA MET A 72 8.40 6.45 11.37
C MET A 72 7.45 6.42 12.58
N ALA A 73 6.96 7.61 12.93
CA ALA A 73 5.96 7.78 13.97
C ALA A 73 4.76 6.87 13.72
N GLY A 74 4.35 6.13 14.75
CA GLY A 74 3.20 5.21 14.68
C GLY A 74 1.92 5.85 14.13
N LEU A 75 1.08 5.00 13.56
CA LEU A 75 -0.21 5.38 12.98
C LEU A 75 -1.28 5.48 14.07
N GLY A 76 -2.00 6.61 14.09
CA GLY A 76 -3.08 6.86 15.03
C GLY A 76 -2.66 6.65 16.49
N LYS A 77 -3.39 5.79 17.20
CA LYS A 77 -3.17 5.45 18.62
C LYS A 77 -2.28 4.22 18.83
N SER A 78 -1.83 3.56 17.77
CA SER A 78 -1.00 2.35 17.88
C SER A 78 0.31 2.63 18.62
N ASP A 79 0.74 1.69 19.44
CA ASP A 79 2.05 1.63 20.10
C ASP A 79 3.14 1.02 19.20
N HIS A 80 2.75 0.45 18.05
CA HIS A 80 3.68 0.07 16.98
C HIS A 80 4.17 1.31 16.22
N LEU A 81 5.45 1.30 15.89
CA LEU A 81 6.06 2.21 14.94
C LEU A 81 5.74 1.77 13.51
N THR A 82 5.81 2.72 12.58
CA THR A 82 5.64 2.42 11.17
C THR A 82 7.00 2.11 10.57
N LEU A 83 7.15 0.92 9.99
CA LEU A 83 8.35 0.57 9.23
C LEU A 83 8.25 1.17 7.82
N LEU A 84 9.30 1.88 7.42
CA LEU A 84 9.50 2.37 6.06
C LEU A 84 10.62 1.54 5.43
N VAL A 85 10.28 0.74 4.44
CA VAL A 85 11.22 -0.19 3.80
C VAL A 85 11.40 0.20 2.35
N THR A 86 12.64 0.44 1.96
CA THR A 86 13.01 0.64 0.55
C THR A 86 13.42 -0.72 -0.03
N ILE A 87 12.58 -1.26 -0.91
CA ILE A 87 12.85 -2.53 -1.59
C ILE A 87 13.32 -2.23 -3.01
N SER A 88 14.45 -2.81 -3.41
CA SER A 88 14.94 -2.77 -4.77
C SER A 88 14.65 -4.07 -5.48
N PHE A 89 13.97 -3.96 -6.62
CA PHE A 89 13.74 -5.07 -7.51
C PHE A 89 13.65 -4.54 -8.94
N VAL A 90 14.10 -5.34 -9.89
CA VAL A 90 13.91 -5.04 -11.31
C VAL A 90 12.43 -5.28 -11.60
N CYS A 91 11.72 -4.19 -11.86
CA CYS A 91 10.38 -4.21 -12.41
C CYS A 91 10.44 -3.46 -13.73
N GLU A 92 10.04 -4.11 -14.81
CA GLU A 92 9.76 -3.36 -16.03
C GLU A 92 8.51 -2.53 -15.74
N ASP A 93 8.69 -1.21 -15.66
CA ASP A 93 7.55 -0.30 -15.62
C ASP A 93 6.70 -0.61 -16.85
N PRO A 94 5.43 -1.04 -16.69
CA PRO A 94 4.60 -1.24 -17.85
C PRO A 94 4.51 0.11 -18.57
N PRO A 95 4.64 0.13 -19.91
CA PRO A 95 4.56 1.37 -20.66
C PRO A 95 3.27 2.10 -20.25
N ARG A 96 3.33 3.43 -20.13
CA ARG A 96 2.13 4.24 -19.88
C ARG A 96 1.24 4.14 -21.11
N LEU A 97 0.41 3.10 -21.15
CA LEU A 97 -0.52 2.88 -22.24
C LEU A 97 -1.60 3.95 -22.15
N ASN A 98 -1.85 4.62 -23.27
CA ASN A 98 -3.08 5.37 -23.43
C ASN A 98 -4.24 4.38 -23.18
N ARG A 99 -5.22 4.77 -22.37
CA ARG A 99 -6.39 3.93 -22.09
C ARG A 99 -7.61 4.52 -22.78
N ARG A 100 -8.46 3.65 -23.32
CA ARG A 100 -9.76 4.06 -23.86
C ARG A 100 -10.59 4.72 -22.77
N ASN A 101 -11.13 5.88 -23.09
CA ASN A 101 -11.99 6.62 -22.17
C ASN A 101 -13.45 6.28 -22.43
N PHE A 102 -13.92 5.16 -21.87
CA PHE A 102 -15.31 4.72 -22.02
C PHE A 102 -16.35 5.74 -21.54
N ARG A 103 -15.97 6.65 -20.63
CA ARG A 103 -16.84 7.76 -20.20
C ARG A 103 -17.07 8.77 -21.33
N LYS A 104 -16.14 8.91 -22.27
CA LYS A 104 -16.25 9.78 -23.45
C LYS A 104 -16.63 9.01 -24.72
N MET A 105 -17.10 7.78 -24.59
CA MET A 105 -17.52 6.96 -25.72
C MET A 105 -18.77 7.56 -26.37
N ASP A 106 -18.74 7.71 -27.69
CA ASP A 106 -19.93 8.08 -28.46
C ASP A 106 -20.81 6.86 -28.68
N SER A 107 -21.87 6.77 -27.88
CA SER A 107 -22.81 5.65 -27.93
C SER A 107 -23.61 5.59 -29.24
N ALA A 108 -23.82 6.71 -29.94
CA ALA A 108 -24.55 6.72 -31.21
C ALA A 108 -23.69 6.12 -32.32
N VAL A 109 -22.40 6.49 -32.37
CA VAL A 109 -21.42 5.92 -33.30
C VAL A 109 -21.24 4.41 -33.05
N LEU A 110 -21.10 3.99 -31.79
CA LEU A 110 -20.98 2.56 -31.46
C LEU A 110 -22.21 1.75 -31.91
N ARG A 111 -23.42 2.25 -31.61
CA ARG A 111 -24.66 1.58 -32.01
C ARG A 111 -24.81 1.52 -33.52
N GLY A 112 -24.50 2.60 -34.24
CA GLY A 112 -24.53 2.62 -35.70
C GLY A 112 -23.55 1.62 -36.32
N ALA A 113 -22.32 1.58 -35.81
CA ALA A 113 -21.30 0.64 -36.27
C ALA A 113 -21.71 -0.83 -36.06
N LEU A 114 -22.31 -1.17 -34.92
CA LEU A 114 -22.76 -2.55 -34.63
C LEU A 114 -24.04 -2.93 -35.38
N ALA A 115 -24.97 -2.00 -35.57
CA ALA A 115 -26.22 -2.24 -36.29
C ALA A 115 -26.01 -2.39 -37.81
N GLY A 116 -24.95 -1.79 -38.36
CA GLY A 116 -24.58 -1.90 -39.77
C GLY A 116 -23.90 -3.21 -40.16
N ILE A 117 -23.58 -4.09 -39.21
CA ILE A 117 -22.90 -5.37 -39.48
C ILE A 117 -23.94 -6.43 -39.83
N ASN A 118 -23.80 -7.05 -40.99
CA ASN A 118 -24.56 -8.25 -41.33
C ASN A 118 -23.92 -9.49 -40.68
N TRP A 119 -24.33 -9.78 -39.44
CA TRP A 119 -23.84 -10.91 -38.66
C TRP A 119 -24.12 -12.26 -39.32
N GLN A 120 -25.20 -12.37 -40.11
CA GLN A 120 -25.55 -13.62 -40.75
C GLN A 120 -24.50 -14.00 -41.82
N ASP A 121 -24.08 -13.02 -42.62
CA ASP A 121 -23.06 -13.24 -43.64
C ASP A 121 -21.68 -13.43 -43.00
N GLU A 122 -21.33 -12.58 -42.03
CA GLU A 122 -20.00 -12.54 -41.42
C GLU A 122 -19.68 -13.77 -40.55
N LEU A 123 -20.70 -14.47 -40.05
CA LEU A 123 -20.55 -15.67 -39.21
C LEU A 123 -20.89 -16.97 -39.94
N SER A 124 -21.32 -16.90 -41.21
CA SER A 124 -21.71 -18.08 -41.96
C SER A 124 -20.50 -18.97 -42.30
N GLY A 125 -20.62 -20.27 -42.04
CA GLY A 125 -19.62 -21.28 -42.43
C GLY A 125 -18.32 -21.27 -41.62
N LEU A 126 -18.24 -20.50 -40.53
CA LEU A 126 -17.07 -20.44 -39.66
C LEU A 126 -17.12 -21.51 -38.55
N GLU A 127 -15.95 -21.97 -38.11
CA GLU A 127 -15.83 -22.76 -36.90
C GLU A 127 -16.02 -21.91 -35.64
N VAL A 128 -16.23 -22.55 -34.49
CA VAL A 128 -16.56 -21.86 -33.22
C VAL A 128 -15.50 -20.84 -32.82
N ASP A 129 -14.21 -21.20 -32.90
CA ASP A 129 -13.11 -20.31 -32.52
C ASP A 129 -12.92 -19.14 -33.50
N GLU A 130 -13.15 -19.40 -34.79
CA GLU A 130 -13.11 -18.38 -35.84
C GLU A 130 -14.27 -17.40 -35.69
N THR A 131 -15.46 -17.91 -35.42
CA THR A 131 -16.68 -17.13 -35.13
C THR A 131 -16.45 -16.20 -33.94
N TRP A 132 -15.91 -16.72 -32.84
CA TRP A 132 -15.60 -15.91 -31.66
C TRP A 132 -14.57 -14.82 -31.94
N THR A 133 -13.49 -15.18 -32.66
CA THR A 133 -12.44 -14.23 -33.05
C THR A 133 -13.03 -13.12 -33.92
N LYS A 134 -13.91 -13.46 -34.86
CA LYS A 134 -14.59 -12.51 -35.74
C LYS A 134 -15.48 -11.54 -34.95
N ILE A 135 -16.31 -12.05 -34.05
CA ILE A 135 -17.16 -11.23 -33.18
C ILE A 135 -16.32 -10.27 -32.34
N LYS A 136 -15.27 -10.80 -31.69
CA LYS A 136 -14.36 -10.02 -30.86
C LYS A 136 -13.70 -8.89 -31.65
N ASN A 137 -13.23 -9.16 -32.86
CA ASN A 137 -12.58 -8.15 -33.71
C ASN A 137 -13.55 -7.05 -34.11
N LYS A 138 -14.74 -7.39 -34.60
CA LYS A 138 -15.77 -6.41 -35.00
C LYS A 138 -16.21 -5.50 -33.85
N ILE A 139 -16.43 -6.08 -32.66
CA ILE A 139 -16.75 -5.30 -31.46
C ILE A 139 -15.57 -4.41 -31.08
N THR A 140 -14.34 -4.92 -31.14
CA THR A 140 -13.14 -4.15 -30.81
C THR A 140 -12.98 -2.95 -31.74
N GLU A 141 -13.15 -3.13 -33.05
CA GLU A 141 -13.14 -2.08 -34.07
C GLU A 141 -14.23 -1.01 -33.82
N ALA A 142 -15.47 -1.45 -33.52
CA ALA A 142 -16.55 -0.52 -33.20
C ALA A 142 -16.26 0.31 -31.95
N ILE A 143 -15.63 -0.30 -30.93
CA ILE A 143 -15.18 0.41 -29.73
C ILE A 143 -14.00 1.35 -30.07
N GLU A 144 -13.12 1.00 -31.02
CA GLU A 144 -12.00 1.86 -31.45
C GLU A 144 -12.50 3.14 -32.10
N ALA A 145 -13.47 3.00 -33.00
CA ALA A 145 -14.05 4.14 -33.70
C ALA A 145 -14.84 5.07 -32.77
N SER A 146 -15.50 4.51 -31.75
CA SER A 146 -16.40 5.26 -30.86
C SER A 146 -15.76 5.79 -29.58
N THR A 147 -14.60 5.25 -29.17
CA THR A 147 -14.02 5.54 -27.85
C THR A 147 -12.66 6.24 -27.98
N PRO A 148 -12.55 7.54 -27.62
CA PRO A 148 -11.29 8.24 -27.71
C PRO A 148 -10.27 7.69 -26.70
N MET A 149 -9.00 7.74 -27.10
CA MET A 149 -7.88 7.43 -26.20
C MET A 149 -7.66 8.60 -25.24
N SER A 150 -7.42 8.28 -23.97
CA SER A 150 -7.03 9.27 -22.96
C SER A 150 -5.70 8.92 -22.34
N ARG A 151 -4.90 9.97 -22.10
CA ARG A 151 -3.76 9.90 -21.20
C ARG A 151 -4.29 9.94 -19.78
N THR A 152 -3.79 9.06 -18.91
CA THR A 152 -3.90 9.28 -17.47
C THR A 152 -3.19 10.60 -17.15
N SER A 153 -3.98 11.64 -16.81
CA SER A 153 -3.43 12.86 -16.24
C SER A 153 -2.66 12.50 -14.98
N GLY A 154 -1.49 13.11 -14.77
CA GLY A 154 -0.69 12.91 -13.56
C GLY A 154 -1.49 13.17 -12.27
N ARG A 155 -0.92 12.73 -11.14
CA ARG A 155 -1.53 12.78 -9.80
C ARG A 155 -2.35 14.05 -9.59
N LYS A 156 -3.68 13.92 -9.54
CA LYS A 156 -4.51 14.94 -8.90
C LYS A 156 -4.05 15.02 -7.44
N GLY A 157 -3.88 16.23 -6.92
CA GLY A 157 -3.54 16.44 -5.52
C GLY A 157 -4.53 15.72 -4.60
N LYS A 158 -4.09 15.36 -3.39
CA LYS A 158 -4.94 14.67 -2.41
C LYS A 158 -6.13 15.58 -2.08
N THR A 159 -7.32 15.27 -2.59
CA THR A 159 -8.55 16.04 -2.34
C THR A 159 -9.10 15.83 -0.94
N TRP A 160 -8.66 14.77 -0.26
CA TRP A 160 -9.11 14.35 1.08
C TRP A 160 -8.26 14.94 2.22
N MET A 161 -7.16 15.64 1.92
CA MET A 161 -6.24 16.13 2.95
C MET A 161 -6.12 17.65 2.92
N ASP A 162 -6.55 18.27 4.03
CA ASP A 162 -6.40 19.69 4.28
C ASP A 162 -4.92 20.07 4.59
N LYS A 163 -4.57 21.34 4.33
CA LYS A 163 -3.22 21.90 4.57
C LYS A 163 -2.85 21.93 6.06
N ASP A 164 -3.80 22.19 6.95
CA ASP A 164 -3.56 22.27 8.40
C ASP A 164 -3.28 20.88 8.97
N THR A 165 -4.07 19.88 8.56
CA THR A 165 -3.86 18.47 8.85
C THR A 165 -2.47 18.02 8.38
N LEU A 166 -2.07 18.40 7.16
CA LEU A 166 -0.74 18.09 6.65
C LEU A 166 0.37 18.74 7.49
N THR A 167 0.16 19.96 7.97
CA THR A 167 1.10 20.67 8.84
C THR A 167 1.30 19.96 10.17
N ILE A 168 0.21 19.48 10.78
CA ILE A 168 0.24 18.72 12.03
C ILE A 168 0.94 17.37 11.84
N VAL A 169 0.66 16.65 10.75
CA VAL A 169 1.37 15.41 10.40
C VAL A 169 2.87 15.65 10.24
N ARG A 170 3.28 16.72 9.54
CA ARG A 170 4.69 17.08 9.39
C ARG A 170 5.35 17.40 10.74
N LYS A 171 4.66 18.15 11.61
CA LYS A 171 5.13 18.45 12.97
C LYS A 171 5.31 17.17 13.79
N LYS A 172 4.35 16.25 13.74
CA LYS A 172 4.43 14.92 14.37
C LYS A 172 5.71 14.18 13.94
N HIS A 173 5.96 14.09 12.64
CA HIS A 173 7.14 13.39 12.11
C HIS A 173 8.46 14.10 12.46
N LYS A 174 8.47 15.44 12.49
CA LYS A 174 9.66 16.21 12.91
C LYS A 174 10.02 15.94 14.36
N LEU A 175 9.05 16.00 15.28
CA LEU A 175 9.28 15.73 16.70
C LEU A 175 9.70 14.28 16.95
N PHE A 176 9.11 13.33 16.22
CA PHE A 176 9.51 11.93 16.31
C PHE A 176 10.97 11.70 15.89
N ARG A 177 11.39 12.27 14.75
CA ARG A 177 12.80 12.19 14.31
C ARG A 177 13.75 12.80 15.33
N ARG A 178 13.40 13.98 15.87
CA ARG A 178 14.19 14.62 16.92
C ARG A 178 14.33 13.71 18.16
N TRP A 179 13.23 13.10 18.61
CA TRP A 179 13.27 12.14 19.71
C TRP A 179 14.12 10.89 19.38
N GLN A 180 14.11 10.40 18.14
CA GLN A 180 14.98 9.29 17.74
C GLN A 180 16.46 9.65 17.84
N GLU A 181 16.83 10.90 17.53
CA GLU A 181 18.19 11.43 17.61
C GLU A 181 18.63 11.71 19.05
N THR A 182 17.78 12.37 19.85
CA THR A 182 18.14 12.84 21.20
C THR A 182 17.89 11.80 22.29
N ARG A 183 16.94 10.89 22.06
CA ARG A 183 16.37 9.98 23.07
C ARG A 183 15.92 10.68 24.36
N ASP A 184 15.63 11.99 24.26
CA ASP A 184 15.25 12.82 25.41
C ASP A 184 13.77 12.69 25.77
N GLY A 185 13.48 12.74 27.08
CA GLY A 185 12.13 12.62 27.61
C GLY A 185 11.24 13.80 27.22
N GLN A 186 11.76 15.02 27.12
CA GLN A 186 10.97 16.19 26.77
C GLN A 186 10.53 16.15 25.31
N ASP A 187 11.44 15.73 24.42
CA ASP A 187 11.14 15.52 23.01
C ASP A 187 10.06 14.44 22.81
N TYR A 188 10.09 13.37 23.61
CA TYR A 188 9.04 12.34 23.61
C TYR A 188 7.68 12.89 24.05
N GLN A 189 7.62 13.69 25.12
CA GLN A 189 6.37 14.30 25.59
C GLN A 189 5.80 15.28 24.56
N ALA A 190 6.65 16.08 23.91
CA ALA A 190 6.24 16.96 22.82
C ALA A 190 5.65 16.17 21.65
N TYR A 191 6.28 15.07 21.26
CA TYR A 191 5.75 14.15 20.24
C TYR A 191 4.39 13.56 20.66
N LYS A 192 4.26 13.07 21.89
CA LYS A 192 3.03 12.45 22.43
C LYS A 192 1.84 13.41 22.38
N LYS A 193 2.06 14.67 22.74
CA LYS A 193 1.04 15.74 22.65
C LYS A 193 0.55 15.96 21.22
N ILE A 194 1.47 16.08 20.25
CA ILE A 194 1.06 16.26 18.84
C ILE A 194 0.42 14.98 18.27
N LYS A 195 0.86 13.80 18.71
CA LYS A 195 0.26 12.51 18.30
C LYS A 195 -1.21 12.41 18.72
N SER A 196 -1.55 12.81 19.94
CA SER A 196 -2.94 12.79 20.42
C SER A 196 -3.81 13.82 19.69
N GLU A 197 -3.32 15.04 19.50
CA GLU A 197 -3.99 16.08 18.71
C GLU A 197 -4.29 15.63 17.28
N ASN A 198 -3.30 15.03 16.60
CA ASN A 198 -3.45 14.49 15.25
C ASN A 198 -4.49 13.37 15.18
N SER A 199 -4.47 12.44 16.15
CA SER A 199 -5.48 11.37 16.22
C SER A 199 -6.90 11.91 16.40
N LEU A 200 -7.09 12.97 17.19
CA LEU A 200 -8.40 13.58 17.40
C LEU A 200 -8.91 14.23 16.11
N LEU A 201 -8.06 15.00 15.42
CA LEU A 201 -8.40 15.65 14.15
C LEU A 201 -8.73 14.65 13.05
N ALA A 202 -7.95 13.57 12.93
CA ALA A 202 -8.23 12.51 11.96
C ALA A 202 -9.61 11.86 12.21
N SER A 203 -9.97 11.63 13.48
CA SER A 203 -11.31 11.12 13.83
C SER A 203 -12.43 12.13 13.57
N MET A 204 -12.19 13.43 13.70
CA MET A 204 -13.19 14.48 13.37
C MET A 204 -13.42 14.57 11.86
N LEU A 205 -12.34 14.56 11.06
CA LEU A 205 -12.42 14.63 9.61
C LEU A 205 -13.12 13.41 9.00
N ALA A 206 -12.83 12.21 9.51
CA ALA A 206 -13.53 10.99 9.08
C ALA A 206 -15.04 11.09 9.30
N ARG A 207 -15.48 11.56 10.48
CA ARG A 207 -16.91 11.76 10.77
C ARG A 207 -17.58 12.79 9.87
N HIS A 208 -16.90 13.90 9.58
CA HIS A 208 -17.42 14.92 8.67
C HIS A 208 -17.53 14.41 7.23
N GLN A 209 -16.58 13.58 6.78
CA GLN A 209 -16.61 13.00 5.46
C GLN A 209 -17.74 11.96 5.32
N ASP A 210 -17.93 11.09 6.32
CA ASP A 210 -19.08 10.16 6.37
C ASP A 210 -20.43 10.89 6.34
N GLN A 211 -20.54 12.01 7.08
CA GLN A 211 -21.74 12.86 7.04
C GLN A 211 -21.97 13.49 5.65
N MET A 212 -20.92 14.00 5.01
CA MET A 212 -21.00 14.57 3.66
C MET A 212 -21.38 13.53 2.60
N GLU A 213 -20.82 12.32 2.67
CA GLU A 213 -21.15 11.23 1.76
C GLU A 213 -22.60 10.74 1.98
N SER A 214 -23.09 10.73 3.22
CA SER A 214 -24.50 10.40 3.52
C SER A 214 -25.51 11.43 2.99
N LEU A 215 -25.13 12.71 2.90
CA LEU A 215 -25.98 13.79 2.38
C LEU A 215 -26.03 13.85 0.85
N ILE A 216 -25.06 13.25 0.16
CA ILE A 216 -24.98 13.19 -1.32
C ILE A 216 -25.68 11.92 -1.86
N SER A 217 -26.04 10.97 -0.98
CA SER A 217 -26.69 9.70 -1.34
C SER A 217 -28.22 9.78 -1.46
N TYR A 218 -28.82 10.97 -1.50
CA TYR A 218 -30.26 11.20 -1.73
C TYR A 218 -30.46 12.10 -2.95
#